data_AF-A0A660CAT2-F1
#
_entry.id   AF-A0A660CAT2-F1
#
_cell.length_a   1.000
_cell.length_b   1.000
_cell.length_c   1.000
_cell.angle_alpha   90.00
_cell.angle_beta   90.00
_cell.angle_gamma   90.00
#
_symmetry.space_group_name_H-M   'P 1'
#
loop_
_entity.id
_entity.type
_entity.pdbx_description
1 polymer ?
#
loop_
_entity_poly.entity_id
_entity_poly.type
_entity_poly.pdbx_seq_one_letter_code
_entity_poly.pdbx_strand_id
1 'polypeptide(L)' 'MKRESDQHAPWVDDELEHELDGAMRGNRPSRTDEPRDPEPPADDDPDVAGWSPRSEDETE' A
#
# COMPACT_ATOMS: atom_id res chain seq x y z
N MET A 1 25.87 6.46 -8.07
CA MET A 1 25.36 5.08 -7.97
C MET A 1 26.04 4.22 -9.02
N LYS A 2 26.50 3.01 -8.69
CA LYS A 2 26.70 1.95 -9.70
C LYS A 2 25.35 1.30 -9.93
N ARG A 3 24.88 1.23 -11.18
CA ARG A 3 23.69 0.46 -11.53
C ARG A 3 24.05 -1.02 -11.47
N GLU A 4 23.15 -1.81 -10.91
CA GLU A 4 23.29 -3.27 -10.76
C GLU A 4 22.80 -4.04 -11.99
N SER A 5 22.22 -3.35 -12.98
CA SER A 5 21.77 -3.90 -14.26
C SER A 5 22.68 -3.42 -15.40
N ASP A 6 23.39 -4.34 -16.06
CA ASP A 6 24.10 -4.12 -17.34
C ASP A 6 23.20 -4.49 -18.56
N GLN A 7 21.92 -4.83 -18.34
CA GLN A 7 21.04 -5.31 -19.41
C GLN A 7 20.58 -4.21 -20.37
N HIS A 8 20.45 -2.98 -19.88
CA HIS A 8 19.92 -1.87 -20.65
C HIS A 8 20.82 -0.65 -20.56
N ALA A 9 20.77 0.18 -21.60
CA ALA A 9 21.52 1.41 -21.61
C ALA A 9 20.85 2.46 -20.72
N PRO A 10 21.60 3.46 -20.20
CA PRO A 10 21.09 4.33 -19.14
C PRO A 10 19.76 5.02 -19.43
N TRP A 11 19.55 5.47 -20.67
CA TRP A 11 18.34 6.15 -21.08
C TRP A 11 17.10 5.24 -21.18
N VAL A 12 17.31 3.94 -21.43
CA VAL A 12 16.22 2.95 -21.53
C VAL A 12 15.70 2.60 -20.14
N ASP A 13 16.61 2.44 -19.18
CA ASP A 13 16.22 2.27 -17.77
C ASP A 13 15.44 3.49 -17.26
N ASP A 14 15.89 4.70 -17.59
CA ASP A 14 15.25 5.94 -17.12
C ASP A 14 13.82 6.07 -17.69
N GLU A 15 13.60 5.61 -18.93
CA GLU A 15 12.28 5.51 -19.57
C GLU A 15 11.40 4.46 -18.88
N LEU A 16 11.95 3.26 -18.63
CA LEU A 16 11.24 2.17 -17.97
C LEU A 16 10.87 2.50 -16.51
N GLU A 17 11.76 3.19 -15.79
CA GLU A 17 11.50 3.70 -14.43
C GLU A 17 10.33 4.70 -14.46
N HIS A 18 10.29 5.59 -15.46
CA HIS A 18 9.21 6.57 -15.59
C HIS A 18 7.85 5.91 -15.87
N GLU A 19 7.81 4.89 -16.72
CA GLU A 19 6.60 4.11 -16.99
C GLU A 19 6.11 3.37 -15.75
N LEU A 20 7.01 2.68 -15.04
CA LEU A 20 6.69 1.94 -13.82
C LEU A 20 6.24 2.87 -12.69
N ASP A 21 6.95 3.98 -12.48
CA ASP A 21 6.56 4.98 -11.49
C ASP A 21 5.20 5.57 -11.87
N GLY A 22 4.94 5.87 -13.15
CA GLY A 22 3.62 6.31 -13.62
C GLY A 22 2.49 5.33 -13.27
N ALA A 23 2.72 4.02 -13.49
CA ALA A 23 1.75 2.97 -13.16
C ALA A 23 1.55 2.80 -11.64
N MET A 24 2.62 2.79 -10.86
CA MET A 24 2.55 2.65 -9.40
C MET A 24 2.04 3.93 -8.71
N ARG A 25 2.42 5.12 -9.21
CA ARG A 25 1.88 6.43 -8.81
C ARG A 25 0.38 6.50 -9.14
N GLY A 26 -0.03 5.95 -10.27
CA GLY A 26 -1.41 5.95 -10.76
C GLY A 26 -2.34 5.05 -9.94
N ASN A 27 -1.79 3.99 -9.32
CA ASN A 27 -2.53 3.13 -8.39
C ASN A 27 -2.37 3.53 -6.91
N ARG A 28 -2.00 4.79 -6.65
CA ARG A 28 -2.05 5.31 -5.28
C ARG A 28 -3.50 5.44 -4.83
N PRO A 29 -3.83 5.04 -3.59
CA PRO A 29 -5.08 5.50 -3.00
C PRO A 29 -5.02 7.03 -2.92
N SER A 30 -5.81 7.71 -3.76
CA SER A 30 -6.18 9.12 -3.59
C SER A 30 -7.23 9.31 -2.49
N ARG A 31 -7.62 8.20 -1.85
CA ARG A 31 -8.65 8.13 -0.84
C ARG A 31 -8.11 8.82 0.42
N THR A 32 -8.81 9.87 0.85
CA THR A 32 -8.80 10.41 2.21
C THR A 32 -8.58 9.29 3.22
N ASP A 33 -7.89 9.57 4.33
CA ASP A 33 -7.70 8.73 5.51
C ASP A 33 -9.05 8.09 5.95
N GLU A 34 -9.46 7.06 5.22
CA GLU A 34 -10.66 6.30 5.46
C GLU A 34 -10.16 5.10 6.24
N PRO A 35 -10.52 4.99 7.51
CA PRO A 35 -10.05 3.89 8.34
C PRO A 35 -10.36 2.59 7.60
N ARG A 36 -9.33 1.78 7.37
CA ARG A 36 -9.51 0.44 6.84
C ARG A 36 -10.22 -0.35 7.94
N ASP A 37 -11.54 -0.49 7.79
CA ASP A 37 -12.30 -1.39 8.62
C ASP A 37 -11.71 -2.80 8.45
N PRO A 38 -11.22 -3.46 9.51
CA PRO A 38 -10.68 -4.80 9.39
C PRO A 38 -11.78 -5.75 8.88
N GLU A 39 -11.42 -6.64 7.96
CA GLU A 39 -12.32 -7.70 7.54
C GLU A 39 -12.77 -8.54 8.76
N PRO A 40 -14.02 -9.03 8.77
CA PRO A 40 -14.51 -9.86 9.87
C PRO A 40 -13.72 -11.18 9.96
N PRO A 41 -13.63 -11.79 11.16
CA PRO A 41 -12.93 -13.05 11.33
C PRO A 41 -13.57 -14.15 10.47
N ALA A 42 -12.73 -14.96 9.83
CA ALA A 42 -13.15 -16.14 9.10
C ALA A 42 -13.61 -17.24 10.07
N ASP A 43 -14.41 -18.20 9.56
CA ASP A 43 -14.93 -19.31 10.37
C ASP A 43 -13.83 -20.21 10.98
N ASP A 44 -12.64 -20.20 10.38
CA ASP A 44 -11.47 -20.99 10.82
C ASP A 44 -10.48 -20.17 11.68
N ASP A 45 -10.76 -18.90 11.98
CA ASP A 45 -9.85 -18.07 12.77
C ASP A 45 -9.84 -18.50 14.25
N PRO A 46 -8.68 -18.50 14.91
CA PRO A 46 -8.61 -18.82 16.33
C PRO A 46 -9.31 -17.73 17.16
N ASP A 47 -10.03 -18.14 18.22
CA ASP A 47 -10.64 -17.21 19.18
C ASP A 47 -9.57 -16.37 19.91
N VAL A 48 -9.22 -15.22 19.35
CA VAL A 48 -8.32 -14.23 19.97
C VAL A 48 -9.12 -13.20 20.76
N ALA A 49 -9.03 -13.26 22.09
CA ALA A 49 -9.55 -12.22 22.97
C ALA A 49 -8.70 -10.94 22.82
N GLY A 50 -9.20 -9.91 22.14
CA GLY A 50 -8.54 -8.59 22.24
C GLY A 50 -8.80 -7.51 21.19
N TRP A 51 -9.46 -7.76 20.07
CA TRP A 51 -9.68 -6.66 19.12
C TRP A 51 -10.92 -5.84 19.48
N SER A 52 -10.75 -4.82 20.31
CA SER A 52 -11.70 -3.71 20.42
C SER A 52 -11.09 -2.52 19.69
N PRO A 53 -11.63 -2.08 18.54
CA PRO A 53 -11.21 -0.81 17.98
C PRO A 53 -11.62 0.23 19.01
N ARG A 54 -10.65 0.82 19.69
CA ARG A 54 -10.88 1.94 20.59
C ARG A 54 -11.59 3.00 19.76
N SER A 55 -12.88 3.17 19.98
CA SER A 55 -13.70 4.21 19.36
C SER A 55 -13.22 5.55 19.91
N GLU A 56 -12.17 6.07 19.28
CA GLU A 56 -11.83 7.49 19.26
C GLU A 56 -12.89 8.16 18.37
N ASP A 57 -13.96 8.67 18.97
CA ASP A 57 -14.39 10.05 18.70
C ASP A 57 -15.43 10.46 19.76
N GLU A 58 -14.94 11.19 20.75
CA GLU A 58 -15.75 12.10 21.54
C GLU A 58 -16.02 13.36 20.71
N THR A 59 -17.27 13.64 20.32
CA THR A 59 -17.91 14.96 20.05
C THR A 59 -19.35 14.64 19.59
N GLU A 60 -20.47 15.24 20.00
CA GLU A 60 -20.87 16.49 20.65
C GLU A 60 -22.24 16.24 21.33
#